data_AF-A0AAV6GFA2-F1
#
_entry.id   AF-A0AAV6GFA2-F1
#
_cell.length_a   1.000
_cell.length_b   1.000
_cell.length_c   1.000
_cell.angle_alpha   90.00
_cell.angle_beta   90.00
_cell.angle_gamma   90.00
#
_symmetry.space_group_name_H-M   'P 1'
#
loop_
_entity.id
_entity.type
_entity.pdbx_description
1 polymer ?
#
loop_
_entity_poly.entity_id
_entity_poly.type
_entity_poly.pdbx_seq_one_letter_code
_entity_poly.pdbx_strand_id
1 'polypeptide(L)'
;MATATSTPAGQRISSRTAGSTPLSPTRISRLQEKEELCNLNDRLAIYIDKVRSLESENSVLHLQISEKEEVRSRELTGLKSLYETELADARRSLDDTARDRARLQIELGKIKSEHEQLLQTHAKKDADLSGTQARLKDLEALLNSKDAALSTALSERKALEAAVADLQAQVQELDAGLIAAKKQLGDETLLRVDLENRCQSLMEDLDFRKNMFEEEIKDTRRSLETRMVEVDSGRQVEYEFKLQQALMDMRQQQEDQLKLYREEMESTYVAKLENVRLSSEMNSSAASMAREELKESALRVESLAAQMASMQKESRGWQDRISELESALANERDTSRRLLSEKEREIADIRAKMQLQLDEYEQLLDVKLALDMEINAYRKLLEGEEERLKLSPSPSSRVTVSRASSSRSVRTTRGKRKRVDVEESEASSSVSIAHSASATGNVCFDELDVDGKFVRLQNASEEDQAMVGYEMTRVIGDTSATYKFTPKYVLKAGQKVTIWASNAGVSSNPPTDLVWKSQSSWGTGEDVKVVLTDPQGEEVAVRSTVFKTASAEEEEEEDEDYDDEDGVEVMEEDLFHQQGDPHPAKRGCSIM
;
A
#
# COMPACT_ATOMS: atom_id res chain seq x y z
N MET A 1 -76.89 -157.84 -56.94
CA MET A 1 -77.55 -159.01 -56.29
C MET A 1 -78.95 -159.08 -56.89
N ALA A 2 -79.41 -160.14 -57.57
CA ALA A 2 -79.42 -161.57 -57.22
C ALA A 2 -80.41 -161.85 -56.06
N THR A 3 -81.36 -162.80 -56.12
CA THR A 3 -81.53 -164.00 -56.99
C THR A 3 -82.98 -164.26 -57.48
N ALA A 4 -83.20 -165.34 -58.24
CA ALA A 4 -84.43 -165.79 -58.92
C ALA A 4 -85.50 -166.44 -57.97
N THR A 5 -86.58 -167.15 -58.37
CA THR A 5 -86.65 -168.28 -59.34
C THR A 5 -88.10 -168.75 -59.72
N SER A 6 -88.24 -169.37 -60.91
CA SER A 6 -89.13 -170.50 -61.31
C SER A 6 -90.65 -170.35 -61.63
N THR A 7 -91.10 -171.27 -62.52
CA THR A 7 -92.40 -171.50 -63.22
C THR A 7 -92.68 -173.05 -63.22
N PRO A 8 -93.57 -173.72 -64.02
CA PRO A 8 -94.97 -173.50 -64.52
C PRO A 8 -95.91 -174.78 -64.43
N ALA A 9 -97.04 -174.80 -65.18
CA ALA A 9 -97.85 -175.98 -65.68
C ALA A 9 -98.74 -176.80 -64.69
N GLY A 10 -99.76 -177.61 -65.10
CA GLY A 10 -100.46 -177.78 -66.40
C GLY A 10 -101.36 -179.07 -66.56
N GLN A 11 -102.49 -178.97 -67.29
CA GLN A 11 -103.28 -180.02 -68.06
C GLN A 11 -104.09 -181.21 -67.42
N ARG A 12 -105.44 -181.17 -67.60
CA ARG A 12 -106.40 -182.10 -68.32
C ARG A 12 -106.66 -183.63 -68.00
N ILE A 13 -107.97 -184.01 -68.06
CA ILE A 13 -108.64 -185.23 -68.67
C ILE A 13 -109.15 -186.47 -67.83
N SER A 14 -110.42 -186.90 -68.08
CA SER A 14 -111.07 -188.26 -67.92
C SER A 14 -111.44 -188.87 -66.52
N SER A 15 -112.38 -189.85 -66.33
CA SER A 15 -113.47 -190.49 -67.16
C SER A 15 -114.36 -191.55 -66.42
N ARG A 16 -115.62 -191.79 -66.90
CA ARG A 16 -116.47 -193.05 -66.83
C ARG A 16 -116.96 -193.53 -65.43
N THR A 17 -118.00 -194.39 -65.17
CA THR A 17 -119.18 -195.04 -65.85
C THR A 17 -120.19 -195.50 -64.72
N ALA A 18 -121.42 -196.02 -64.87
CA ALA A 18 -122.03 -196.96 -65.85
C ALA A 18 -123.60 -196.99 -65.85
N GLY A 19 -124.22 -197.52 -66.93
CA GLY A 19 -125.67 -197.80 -67.15
C GLY A 19 -125.94 -198.17 -68.63
N SER A 20 -127.13 -198.57 -69.13
CA SER A 20 -128.43 -199.01 -68.54
C SER A 20 -129.28 -199.77 -69.61
N THR A 21 -130.39 -200.46 -69.24
CA THR A 21 -131.08 -201.50 -70.06
C THR A 21 -132.52 -201.83 -69.56
N PRO A 22 -133.43 -202.55 -70.28
CA PRO A 22 -133.52 -202.94 -71.71
C PRO A 22 -134.95 -202.77 -72.36
N LEU A 23 -135.23 -203.47 -73.49
CA LEU A 23 -136.40 -203.36 -74.41
C LEU A 23 -137.41 -204.54 -74.33
N SER A 24 -138.65 -204.38 -74.85
CA SER A 24 -139.39 -205.38 -75.70
C SER A 24 -140.76 -204.86 -76.26
N PRO A 25 -141.35 -205.44 -77.35
CA PRO A 25 -142.43 -204.78 -78.14
C PRO A 25 -143.71 -205.61 -78.46
N THR A 26 -144.86 -204.96 -78.79
CA THR A 26 -145.62 -205.14 -80.07
C THR A 26 -147.00 -204.43 -80.14
N ARG A 27 -147.30 -203.84 -81.33
CA ARG A 27 -148.60 -203.36 -81.89
C ARG A 27 -149.38 -202.27 -81.12
N ILE A 28 -149.95 -201.31 -81.88
CA ILE A 28 -150.30 -199.92 -81.47
C ILE A 28 -149.00 -199.06 -81.36
N SER A 29 -148.94 -197.78 -81.72
CA SER A 29 -149.96 -196.81 -82.22
C SER A 29 -149.71 -196.39 -83.69
N ARG A 30 -150.45 -195.39 -84.21
CA ARG A 30 -150.04 -194.57 -85.37
C ARG A 30 -150.64 -193.14 -85.42
N LEU A 31 -151.35 -192.70 -84.38
CA LEU A 31 -152.07 -191.40 -84.38
C LEU A 31 -151.46 -190.38 -83.41
N GLN A 32 -151.03 -190.83 -82.22
CA GLN A 32 -150.44 -189.98 -81.17
C GLN A 32 -149.11 -189.34 -81.56
N GLU A 33 -148.26 -190.06 -82.31
CA GLU A 33 -146.92 -189.65 -82.74
C GLU A 33 -146.90 -188.31 -83.51
N LYS A 34 -147.99 -187.99 -84.23
CA LYS A 34 -148.13 -186.71 -84.95
C LYS A 34 -148.47 -185.54 -84.02
N GLU A 35 -149.19 -185.81 -82.94
CA GLU A 35 -149.65 -184.81 -81.97
C GLU A 35 -148.51 -184.40 -81.02
N GLU A 36 -147.63 -185.35 -80.67
CA GLU A 36 -146.39 -185.10 -79.94
C GLU A 36 -145.42 -184.21 -80.74
N LEU A 37 -145.30 -184.42 -82.06
CA LEU A 37 -144.45 -183.60 -82.93
C LEU A 37 -144.94 -182.15 -83.08
N CYS A 38 -146.26 -181.90 -83.10
CA CYS A 38 -146.78 -180.52 -83.04
C CYS A 38 -146.42 -179.85 -81.71
N ASN A 39 -146.72 -180.50 -80.58
CA ASN A 39 -146.39 -179.97 -79.24
C ASN A 39 -144.89 -179.67 -79.07
N LEU A 40 -144.00 -180.46 -79.68
CA LEU A 40 -142.56 -180.21 -79.68
C LEU A 40 -142.19 -178.95 -80.49
N ASN A 41 -142.83 -178.73 -81.64
CA ASN A 41 -142.60 -177.57 -82.51
C ASN A 41 -143.13 -176.27 -81.89
N ASP A 42 -144.32 -176.28 -81.29
CA ASP A 42 -144.89 -175.12 -80.60
C ASP A 42 -144.00 -174.72 -79.41
N ARG A 43 -143.46 -175.71 -78.68
CA ARG A 43 -142.49 -175.49 -77.59
C ARG A 43 -141.17 -174.92 -78.11
N LEU A 44 -140.70 -175.35 -79.29
CA LEU A 44 -139.54 -174.77 -79.97
C LEU A 44 -139.78 -173.31 -80.39
N ALA A 45 -140.97 -172.97 -80.89
CA ALA A 45 -141.33 -171.60 -81.23
C ALA A 45 -141.28 -170.68 -80.00
N ILE A 46 -141.87 -171.11 -78.88
CA ILE A 46 -141.81 -170.40 -77.59
C ILE A 46 -140.35 -170.20 -77.12
N TYR A 47 -139.48 -171.20 -77.29
CA TYR A 47 -138.05 -171.06 -77.00
C TYR A 47 -137.35 -170.08 -77.95
N ILE A 48 -137.64 -170.08 -79.25
CA ILE A 48 -137.05 -169.16 -80.23
C ILE A 48 -137.46 -167.72 -79.93
N ASP A 49 -138.74 -167.46 -79.64
CA ASP A 49 -139.20 -166.13 -79.27
C ASP A 49 -138.65 -165.68 -77.91
N LYS A 50 -138.44 -166.59 -76.95
CA LYS A 50 -137.75 -166.23 -75.70
C LYS A 50 -136.25 -165.97 -75.90
N VAL A 51 -135.59 -166.68 -76.82
CA VAL A 51 -134.20 -166.38 -77.22
C VAL A 51 -134.13 -165.01 -77.88
N ARG A 52 -135.01 -164.69 -78.84
CA ARG A 52 -135.08 -163.36 -79.46
C ARG A 52 -135.36 -162.24 -78.46
N SER A 53 -136.25 -162.49 -77.49
CA SER A 53 -136.46 -161.60 -76.33
C SER A 53 -135.15 -161.35 -75.60
N LEU A 54 -134.41 -162.40 -75.22
CA LEU A 54 -133.15 -162.28 -74.50
C LEU A 54 -132.03 -161.66 -75.35
N GLU A 55 -131.99 -161.89 -76.66
CA GLU A 55 -131.05 -161.25 -77.60
C GLU A 55 -131.32 -159.75 -77.69
N SER A 56 -132.59 -159.33 -77.79
CA SER A 56 -132.96 -157.91 -77.80
C SER A 56 -132.68 -157.23 -76.45
N GLU A 57 -132.98 -157.90 -75.34
CA GLU A 57 -132.72 -157.43 -73.98
C GLU A 57 -131.21 -157.29 -73.73
N ASN A 58 -130.41 -158.27 -74.15
CA ASN A 58 -128.95 -158.24 -74.05
C ASN A 58 -128.34 -157.18 -74.97
N SER A 59 -128.91 -156.93 -76.15
CA SER A 59 -128.49 -155.81 -77.02
C SER A 59 -128.76 -154.45 -76.38
N VAL A 60 -129.90 -154.28 -75.70
CA VAL A 60 -130.21 -153.06 -74.93
C VAL A 60 -129.29 -152.92 -73.71
N LEU A 61 -128.99 -154.01 -73.01
CA LEU A 61 -128.04 -154.01 -71.90
C LEU A 61 -126.62 -153.65 -72.37
N HIS A 62 -126.15 -154.18 -73.50
CA HIS A 62 -124.88 -153.79 -74.10
C HIS A 62 -124.84 -152.30 -74.46
N LEU A 63 -125.92 -151.75 -75.04
CA LEU A 63 -126.03 -150.31 -75.29
C LEU A 63 -125.97 -149.51 -73.99
N GLN A 64 -126.75 -149.87 -72.97
CA GLN A 64 -126.73 -149.19 -71.66
C GLN A 64 -125.38 -149.32 -70.92
N ILE A 65 -124.64 -150.41 -71.11
CA ILE A 65 -123.27 -150.55 -70.60
C ILE A 65 -122.36 -149.58 -71.34
N SER A 66 -122.38 -149.56 -72.68
CA SER A 66 -121.56 -148.63 -73.47
C SER A 66 -121.88 -147.15 -73.17
N GLU A 67 -123.15 -146.80 -73.00
CA GLU A 67 -123.58 -145.45 -72.63
C GLU A 67 -123.06 -145.07 -71.23
N LYS A 68 -123.17 -145.97 -70.24
CA LYS A 68 -122.65 -145.74 -68.89
C LYS A 68 -121.12 -145.68 -68.85
N GLU A 69 -120.43 -146.43 -69.71
CA GLU A 69 -118.97 -146.38 -69.85
C GLU A 69 -118.52 -145.10 -70.55
N GLU A 70 -119.21 -144.65 -71.61
CA GLU A 70 -118.97 -143.35 -72.24
C GLU A 70 -119.27 -142.18 -71.29
N VAL A 71 -120.38 -142.20 -70.56
CA VAL A 71 -120.74 -141.17 -69.57
C VAL A 71 -119.69 -141.13 -68.46
N ARG A 72 -119.32 -142.28 -67.87
CA ARG A 72 -118.24 -142.36 -66.89
C ARG A 72 -116.90 -141.85 -67.45
N SER A 73 -116.60 -142.15 -68.71
CA SER A 73 -115.38 -141.67 -69.38
C SER A 73 -115.39 -140.15 -69.61
N ARG A 74 -116.56 -139.58 -69.97
CA ARG A 74 -116.78 -138.13 -70.09
C ARG A 74 -116.68 -137.45 -68.72
N GLU A 75 -117.29 -138.00 -67.68
CA GLU A 75 -117.22 -137.52 -66.30
C GLU A 75 -115.77 -137.55 -65.76
N LEU A 76 -115.06 -138.68 -65.92
CA LEU A 76 -113.65 -138.81 -65.53
C LEU A 76 -112.74 -137.84 -66.32
N THR A 77 -113.01 -137.62 -67.61
CA THR A 77 -112.27 -136.65 -68.43
C THR A 77 -112.57 -135.22 -68.02
N GLY A 78 -113.83 -134.91 -67.65
CA GLY A 78 -114.24 -133.61 -67.12
C GLY A 78 -113.62 -133.32 -65.76
N LEU A 79 -113.70 -134.26 -64.81
CA LEU A 79 -113.04 -134.19 -63.51
C LEU A 79 -111.52 -134.04 -63.65
N LYS A 80 -110.90 -134.80 -64.55
CA LYS A 80 -109.47 -134.64 -64.88
C LYS A 80 -109.19 -133.23 -65.39
N SER A 81 -109.97 -132.72 -66.35
CA SER A 81 -109.78 -131.38 -66.90
C SER A 81 -109.95 -130.29 -65.84
N LEU A 82 -110.90 -130.44 -64.92
CA LEU A 82 -111.12 -129.51 -63.80
C LEU A 82 -109.90 -129.51 -62.86
N TYR A 83 -109.44 -130.67 -62.41
CA TYR A 83 -108.23 -130.77 -61.59
C TYR A 83 -106.97 -130.30 -62.32
N GLU A 84 -106.85 -130.51 -63.63
CA GLU A 84 -105.74 -129.95 -64.43
C GLU A 84 -105.80 -128.42 -64.53
N THR A 85 -106.99 -127.80 -64.60
CA THR A 85 -107.13 -126.34 -64.49
C THR A 85 -106.86 -125.82 -63.08
N GLU A 86 -107.39 -126.45 -62.03
CA GLU A 86 -107.14 -126.05 -60.64
C GLU A 86 -105.65 -126.15 -60.29
N LEU A 87 -104.96 -127.20 -60.74
CA LEU A 87 -103.50 -127.35 -60.59
C LEU A 87 -102.72 -126.32 -61.42
N ALA A 88 -103.23 -125.88 -62.57
CA ALA A 88 -102.61 -124.82 -63.36
C ALA A 88 -102.73 -123.46 -62.68
N ASP A 89 -103.90 -123.13 -62.12
CA ASP A 89 -104.13 -121.86 -61.43
C ASP A 89 -103.48 -121.81 -60.04
N ALA A 90 -103.41 -122.95 -59.33
CA ALA A 90 -102.60 -123.10 -58.11
C ALA A 90 -101.10 -122.90 -58.38
N ARG A 91 -100.60 -123.36 -59.54
CA ARG A 91 -99.21 -123.10 -59.95
C ARG A 91 -98.99 -121.63 -60.34
N ARG A 92 -99.90 -121.04 -61.12
CA ARG A 92 -99.83 -119.61 -61.49
C ARG A 92 -99.81 -118.70 -60.27
N SER A 93 -100.72 -118.90 -59.32
CA SER A 93 -100.76 -118.13 -58.07
C SER A 93 -99.54 -118.36 -57.18
N LEU A 94 -98.93 -119.56 -57.18
CA LEU A 94 -97.64 -119.81 -56.54
C LEU A 94 -96.50 -119.06 -57.24
N ASP A 95 -96.47 -119.03 -58.58
CA ASP A 95 -95.47 -118.28 -59.35
C ASP A 95 -95.64 -116.76 -59.22
N ASP A 96 -96.88 -116.26 -59.14
CA ASP A 96 -97.21 -114.86 -58.88
C ASP A 96 -96.75 -114.45 -57.48
N THR A 97 -97.14 -115.18 -56.45
CA THR A 97 -96.71 -114.90 -55.06
C THR A 97 -95.21 -115.10 -54.86
N ALA A 98 -94.55 -116.00 -55.58
CA ALA A 98 -93.09 -116.11 -55.60
C ALA A 98 -92.42 -114.90 -56.25
N ARG A 99 -92.96 -114.40 -57.38
CA ARG A 99 -92.47 -113.18 -58.04
C ARG A 99 -92.68 -111.93 -57.18
N ASP A 100 -93.82 -111.79 -56.51
CA ASP A 100 -94.09 -110.65 -55.63
C ASP A 100 -93.27 -110.73 -54.33
N ARG A 101 -93.07 -111.93 -53.77
CA ARG A 101 -92.10 -112.13 -52.69
C ARG A 101 -90.68 -111.73 -53.10
N ALA A 102 -90.25 -112.06 -54.33
CA ALA A 102 -88.94 -111.66 -54.84
C ALA A 102 -88.82 -110.14 -55.04
N ARG A 103 -89.85 -109.49 -55.59
CA ARG A 103 -89.95 -108.02 -55.70
C ARG A 103 -89.83 -107.35 -54.33
N LEU A 104 -90.68 -107.74 -53.38
CA LEU A 104 -90.68 -107.21 -52.02
C LEU A 104 -89.35 -107.48 -51.28
N GLN A 105 -88.67 -108.59 -51.55
CA GLN A 105 -87.36 -108.86 -50.98
C GLN A 105 -86.25 -107.96 -51.56
N ILE A 106 -86.32 -107.61 -52.85
CA ILE A 106 -85.43 -106.63 -53.49
C ILE A 106 -85.71 -105.22 -52.96
N GLU A 107 -86.99 -104.83 -52.85
CA GLU A 107 -87.41 -103.54 -52.29
C GLU A 107 -87.01 -103.39 -50.83
N LEU A 108 -87.19 -104.43 -50.01
CA LEU A 108 -86.71 -104.48 -48.63
C LEU A 108 -85.17 -104.33 -48.55
N GLY A 109 -84.44 -104.99 -49.46
CA GLY A 109 -82.98 -104.86 -49.55
C GLY A 109 -82.55 -103.44 -49.92
N LYS A 110 -83.21 -102.84 -50.91
CA LYS A 110 -83.00 -101.45 -51.32
C LYS A 110 -83.26 -100.48 -50.16
N ILE A 111 -84.45 -100.53 -49.56
CA ILE A 111 -84.86 -99.65 -48.46
C ILE A 111 -83.91 -99.79 -47.25
N LYS A 112 -83.43 -101.00 -46.95
CA LYS A 112 -82.39 -101.20 -45.92
C LYS A 112 -81.09 -100.50 -46.29
N SER A 113 -80.59 -100.67 -47.52
CA SER A 113 -79.36 -100.00 -47.96
C SER A 113 -79.49 -98.47 -47.99
N GLU A 114 -80.65 -97.93 -48.35
CA GLU A 114 -80.95 -96.50 -48.31
C GLU A 114 -81.04 -96.00 -46.86
N HIS A 115 -81.64 -96.76 -45.94
CA HIS A 115 -81.68 -96.44 -44.52
C HIS A 115 -80.28 -96.48 -43.87
N GLU A 116 -79.46 -97.49 -44.17
CA GLU A 116 -78.08 -97.58 -43.69
C GLU A 116 -77.21 -96.41 -44.21
N GLN A 117 -77.38 -96.03 -45.49
CA GLN A 117 -76.73 -94.84 -46.05
C GLN A 117 -77.20 -93.56 -45.35
N LEU A 118 -78.52 -93.40 -45.14
CA LEU A 118 -79.07 -92.24 -44.43
C LEU A 118 -78.54 -92.15 -42.99
N LEU A 119 -78.51 -93.24 -42.24
CA LEU A 119 -77.91 -93.29 -40.89
C LEU A 119 -76.42 -92.90 -40.93
N GLN A 120 -75.65 -93.39 -41.90
CA GLN A 120 -74.24 -92.98 -42.06
C GLN A 120 -74.09 -91.50 -42.41
N THR A 121 -75.00 -90.92 -43.20
CA THR A 121 -74.98 -89.47 -43.47
C THR A 121 -75.41 -88.64 -42.27
N HIS A 122 -76.39 -89.11 -41.48
CA HIS A 122 -76.85 -88.45 -40.26
C HIS A 122 -75.73 -88.41 -39.22
N ALA A 123 -75.10 -89.56 -38.92
CA ALA A 123 -74.00 -89.65 -37.97
C ALA A 123 -72.78 -88.78 -38.38
N LYS A 124 -72.50 -88.65 -39.68
CA LYS A 124 -71.50 -87.70 -40.19
C LYS A 124 -71.92 -86.24 -39.96
N LYS A 125 -73.19 -85.90 -40.16
CA LYS A 125 -73.71 -84.55 -39.91
C LYS A 125 -73.78 -84.20 -38.42
N ASP A 126 -74.05 -85.16 -37.54
CA ASP A 126 -73.97 -84.98 -36.08
C ASP A 126 -72.51 -84.73 -35.64
N ALA A 127 -71.55 -85.43 -36.25
CA ALA A 127 -70.12 -85.20 -36.02
C ALA A 127 -69.66 -83.81 -36.54
N ASP A 128 -70.08 -83.42 -37.75
CA ASP A 128 -69.82 -82.07 -38.29
C ASP A 128 -70.43 -80.97 -37.39
N LEU A 129 -71.66 -81.18 -36.91
CA LEU A 129 -72.43 -80.23 -36.09
C LEU A 129 -71.84 -80.11 -34.67
N SER A 130 -71.50 -81.22 -34.02
CA SER A 130 -70.84 -81.19 -32.71
C SER A 130 -69.42 -80.60 -32.80
N GLY A 131 -68.67 -80.91 -33.86
CA GLY A 131 -67.35 -80.32 -34.11
C GLY A 131 -67.39 -78.81 -34.40
N THR A 132 -68.44 -78.32 -35.06
CA THR A 132 -68.64 -76.87 -35.26
C THR A 132 -69.17 -76.16 -34.02
N GLN A 133 -70.04 -76.80 -33.23
CA GLN A 133 -70.48 -76.30 -31.92
C GLN A 133 -69.32 -76.19 -30.90
N ALA A 134 -68.35 -77.11 -30.93
CA ALA A 134 -67.15 -77.01 -30.11
C ALA A 134 -66.33 -75.75 -30.48
N ARG A 135 -65.98 -75.59 -31.76
CA ARG A 135 -65.25 -74.41 -32.27
C ARG A 135 -65.98 -73.09 -31.99
N LEU A 136 -67.31 -73.08 -32.04
CA LEU A 136 -68.11 -71.91 -31.72
C LEU A 136 -67.91 -71.51 -30.24
N LYS A 137 -67.98 -72.46 -29.31
CA LYS A 137 -67.71 -72.21 -27.88
C LYS A 137 -66.27 -71.77 -27.62
N ASP A 138 -65.29 -72.34 -28.32
CA ASP A 138 -63.89 -71.93 -28.22
C ASP A 138 -63.71 -70.46 -28.67
N LEU A 139 -64.41 -70.04 -29.74
CA LEU A 139 -64.40 -68.67 -30.23
C LEU A 139 -65.17 -67.70 -29.31
N GLU A 140 -66.30 -68.13 -28.72
CA GLU A 140 -67.00 -67.35 -27.69
C GLU A 140 -66.13 -67.15 -26.44
N ALA A 141 -65.42 -68.19 -25.97
CA ALA A 141 -64.49 -68.08 -24.85
C ALA A 141 -63.32 -67.14 -25.16
N LEU A 142 -62.78 -67.22 -26.39
CA LEU A 142 -61.74 -66.30 -26.86
C LEU A 142 -62.24 -64.85 -26.93
N LEU A 143 -63.45 -64.62 -27.45
CA LEU A 143 -64.06 -63.29 -27.53
C LEU A 143 -64.25 -62.69 -26.13
N ASN A 144 -64.89 -63.41 -25.21
CA ASN A 144 -65.06 -62.98 -23.82
C ASN A 144 -63.71 -62.68 -23.13
N SER A 145 -62.66 -63.45 -23.42
CA SER A 145 -61.30 -63.18 -22.93
C SER A 145 -60.69 -61.90 -23.51
N LYS A 146 -60.96 -61.59 -24.79
CA LYS A 146 -60.51 -60.34 -25.43
C LYS A 146 -61.29 -59.13 -24.95
N ASP A 147 -62.61 -59.24 -24.75
CA ASP A 147 -63.44 -58.15 -24.22
C ASP A 147 -63.06 -57.82 -22.76
N ALA A 148 -62.75 -58.82 -21.94
CA ALA A 148 -62.21 -58.62 -20.60
C ALA A 148 -60.85 -57.89 -20.63
N ALA A 149 -59.92 -58.31 -21.48
CA ALA A 149 -58.61 -57.67 -21.63
C ALA A 149 -58.69 -56.26 -22.23
N LEU A 150 -59.67 -55.98 -23.09
CA LEU A 150 -59.96 -54.65 -23.61
C LEU A 150 -60.54 -53.76 -22.50
N SER A 151 -61.39 -54.30 -21.63
CA SER A 151 -61.95 -53.59 -20.48
C SER A 151 -60.87 -53.18 -19.47
N THR A 152 -59.90 -54.07 -19.16
CA THR A 152 -58.76 -53.72 -18.30
C THR A 152 -57.83 -52.70 -18.96
N ALA A 153 -57.50 -52.88 -20.24
CA ALA A 153 -56.68 -51.90 -20.96
C ALA A 153 -57.34 -50.50 -21.02
N LEU A 154 -58.68 -50.42 -21.11
CA LEU A 154 -59.41 -49.16 -21.05
C LEU A 154 -59.47 -48.55 -19.64
N SER A 155 -59.46 -49.33 -18.56
CA SER A 155 -59.39 -48.80 -17.20
C SER A 155 -57.97 -48.33 -16.84
N GLU A 156 -56.94 -49.09 -17.24
CA GLU A 156 -55.54 -48.70 -17.17
C GLU A 156 -55.27 -47.41 -17.94
N ARG A 157 -55.76 -47.30 -19.19
CA ARG A 157 -55.63 -46.07 -19.99
C ARG A 157 -56.25 -44.86 -19.27
N LYS A 158 -57.44 -45.01 -18.69
CA LYS A 158 -58.10 -43.93 -17.92
C LYS A 158 -57.34 -43.53 -16.66
N ALA A 159 -56.72 -44.49 -15.96
CA ALA A 159 -55.88 -44.20 -14.81
C ALA A 159 -54.61 -43.43 -15.21
N LEU A 160 -54.00 -43.79 -16.35
CA LEU A 160 -52.86 -43.04 -16.91
C LEU A 160 -53.27 -41.65 -17.42
N GLU A 161 -54.44 -41.52 -18.06
CA GLU A 161 -54.99 -40.22 -18.48
C GLU A 161 -55.24 -39.28 -17.28
N ALA A 162 -55.73 -39.81 -16.15
CA ALA A 162 -55.85 -39.05 -14.91
C ALA A 162 -54.49 -38.65 -14.33
N ALA A 163 -53.54 -39.60 -14.21
CA ALA A 163 -52.20 -39.30 -13.70
C ALA A 163 -51.43 -38.28 -14.56
N VAL A 164 -51.64 -38.27 -15.88
CA VAL A 164 -51.11 -37.24 -16.78
C VAL A 164 -51.76 -35.88 -16.52
N ALA A 165 -53.06 -35.81 -16.25
CA ALA A 165 -53.74 -34.57 -15.89
C ALA A 165 -53.25 -34.02 -14.54
N ASP A 166 -53.07 -34.88 -13.53
CA ASP A 166 -52.52 -34.50 -12.22
C ASP A 166 -51.09 -33.95 -12.33
N LEU A 167 -50.23 -34.59 -13.15
CA LEU A 167 -48.88 -34.09 -13.44
C LEU A 167 -48.89 -32.77 -14.23
N GLN A 168 -49.84 -32.58 -15.16
CA GLN A 168 -50.01 -31.30 -15.87
C GLN A 168 -50.45 -30.18 -14.92
N ALA A 169 -51.30 -30.46 -13.94
CA ALA A 169 -51.69 -29.50 -12.90
C ALA A 169 -50.50 -29.11 -12.01
N GLN A 170 -49.68 -30.09 -11.58
CA GLN A 170 -48.45 -29.83 -10.81
C GLN A 170 -47.44 -28.97 -11.59
N VAL A 171 -47.26 -29.22 -12.89
CA VAL A 171 -46.40 -28.38 -13.74
C VAL A 171 -46.93 -26.96 -13.83
N GLN A 172 -48.24 -26.76 -14.02
CA GLN A 172 -48.85 -25.42 -14.05
C GLN A 172 -48.73 -24.68 -12.71
N GLU A 173 -48.83 -25.37 -11.58
CA GLU A 173 -48.61 -24.80 -10.24
C GLU A 173 -47.15 -24.38 -10.04
N LEU A 174 -46.19 -25.22 -10.46
CA LEU A 174 -44.76 -24.91 -10.40
C LEU A 174 -44.37 -23.75 -11.34
N ASP A 175 -44.91 -23.69 -12.56
CA ASP A 175 -44.70 -22.58 -13.49
C ASP A 175 -45.29 -21.27 -12.92
N ALA A 176 -46.48 -21.30 -12.33
CA ALA A 176 -47.08 -20.15 -11.66
C ALA A 176 -46.24 -19.67 -10.47
N GLY A 177 -45.74 -20.59 -9.64
CA GLY A 177 -44.81 -20.29 -8.55
C GLY A 177 -43.48 -19.69 -9.04
N LEU A 178 -42.93 -20.21 -10.13
CA LEU A 178 -41.71 -19.72 -10.77
C LEU A 178 -41.90 -18.32 -11.38
N ILE A 179 -43.07 -18.02 -11.96
CA ILE A 179 -43.43 -16.68 -12.42
C ILE A 179 -43.56 -15.71 -11.24
N ALA A 180 -44.21 -16.12 -10.15
CA ALA A 180 -44.33 -15.31 -8.94
C ALA A 180 -42.96 -15.00 -8.30
N ALA A 181 -42.09 -16.00 -8.16
CA ALA A 181 -40.74 -15.84 -7.64
C ALA A 181 -39.86 -14.95 -8.54
N LYS A 182 -39.98 -15.06 -9.87
CA LYS A 182 -39.32 -14.15 -10.82
C LYS A 182 -39.82 -12.70 -10.68
N LYS A 183 -41.12 -12.49 -10.46
CA LYS A 183 -41.67 -11.16 -10.20
C LYS A 183 -41.13 -10.58 -8.88
N GLN A 184 -41.17 -11.36 -7.80
CA GLN A 184 -40.63 -10.96 -6.50
C GLN A 184 -39.15 -10.59 -6.59
N LEU A 185 -38.33 -11.39 -7.28
CA LEU A 185 -36.93 -11.06 -7.54
C LEU A 185 -36.78 -9.74 -8.32
N GLY A 186 -37.63 -9.51 -9.32
CA GLY A 186 -37.68 -8.23 -10.05
C GLY A 186 -38.00 -7.04 -9.12
N ASP A 187 -39.10 -7.15 -8.37
CA ASP A 187 -39.55 -6.13 -7.42
C ASP A 187 -38.46 -5.81 -6.37
N GLU A 188 -37.80 -6.83 -5.81
CA GLU A 188 -36.69 -6.69 -4.85
C GLU A 188 -35.42 -6.11 -5.51
N THR A 189 -35.09 -6.46 -6.76
CA THR A 189 -33.94 -5.83 -7.44
C THR A 189 -34.16 -4.36 -7.73
N LEU A 190 -35.41 -3.93 -8.01
CA LEU A 190 -35.76 -2.52 -8.13
C LEU A 190 -35.62 -1.81 -6.78
N LEU A 191 -36.17 -2.40 -5.71
CA LEU A 191 -36.03 -1.84 -4.35
C LEU A 191 -34.56 -1.73 -3.92
N ARG A 192 -33.72 -2.71 -4.25
CA ARG A 192 -32.28 -2.68 -3.98
C ARG A 192 -31.59 -1.51 -4.69
N VAL A 193 -31.91 -1.29 -5.96
CA VAL A 193 -31.36 -0.18 -6.76
C VAL A 193 -31.87 1.18 -6.26
N ASP A 194 -33.14 1.30 -5.87
CA ASP A 194 -33.69 2.54 -5.27
C ASP A 194 -33.03 2.87 -3.92
N LEU A 195 -32.70 1.85 -3.13
CA LEU A 195 -31.94 2.01 -1.88
C LEU A 195 -30.46 2.36 -2.14
N GLU A 196 -29.82 1.72 -3.13
CA GLU A 196 -28.45 2.05 -3.57
C GLU A 196 -28.37 3.51 -4.05
N ASN A 197 -29.30 3.96 -4.90
CA ASN A 197 -29.42 5.34 -5.36
C ASN A 197 -29.63 6.31 -4.18
N ARG A 198 -30.50 5.97 -3.22
CA ARG A 198 -30.74 6.81 -2.04
C ARG A 198 -29.52 6.88 -1.12
N CYS A 199 -28.78 5.79 -0.97
CA CYS A 199 -27.50 5.79 -0.24
C CYS A 199 -26.46 6.66 -0.95
N GLN A 200 -26.36 6.59 -2.27
CA GLN A 200 -25.48 7.46 -3.07
C GLN A 200 -25.80 8.94 -2.85
N SER A 201 -27.06 9.36 -3.01
CA SER A 201 -27.46 10.75 -2.75
C SER A 201 -27.21 11.18 -1.30
N LEU A 202 -27.34 10.29 -0.31
CA LEU A 202 -27.03 10.58 1.09
C LEU A 202 -25.52 10.69 1.37
N MET A 203 -24.67 10.00 0.61
CA MET A 203 -23.21 10.19 0.68
C MET A 203 -22.82 11.53 0.05
N GLU A 204 -23.38 11.87 -1.11
CA GLU A 204 -23.17 13.16 -1.78
C GLU A 204 -23.63 14.35 -0.88
N ASP A 205 -24.79 14.24 -0.24
CA ASP A 205 -25.28 15.20 0.76
C ASP A 205 -24.34 15.36 1.97
N LEU A 206 -23.71 14.26 2.40
CA LEU A 206 -22.83 14.19 3.56
C LEU A 206 -21.45 14.79 3.22
N ASP A 207 -20.90 14.46 2.06
CA ASP A 207 -19.62 14.99 1.59
C ASP A 207 -19.73 16.46 1.17
N PHE A 208 -20.87 16.89 0.61
CA PHE A 208 -21.17 18.32 0.46
C PHE A 208 -21.13 19.06 1.81
N ARG A 209 -21.74 18.49 2.86
CA ARG A 209 -21.71 19.08 4.22
C ARG A 209 -20.31 19.06 4.83
N LYS A 210 -19.51 18.00 4.63
CA LYS A 210 -18.09 18.00 5.05
C LYS A 210 -17.35 19.16 4.39
N ASN A 211 -17.46 19.30 3.07
CA ASN A 211 -16.77 20.35 2.33
C ASN A 211 -17.19 21.74 2.80
N MET A 212 -18.49 21.95 3.05
CA MET A 212 -19.01 23.19 3.62
C MET A 212 -18.43 23.48 5.03
N PHE A 213 -18.43 22.49 5.93
CA PHE A 213 -17.82 22.66 7.27
C PHE A 213 -16.31 22.85 7.19
N GLU A 214 -15.63 22.23 6.24
CA GLU A 214 -14.20 22.47 5.99
C GLU A 214 -13.94 23.89 5.49
N GLU A 215 -14.80 24.45 4.64
CA GLU A 215 -14.71 25.85 4.20
C GLU A 215 -15.00 26.82 5.35
N GLU A 216 -16.02 26.56 6.18
CA GLU A 216 -16.26 27.32 7.42
C GLU A 216 -15.06 27.25 8.39
N ILE A 217 -14.40 26.08 8.50
CA ILE A 217 -13.17 25.91 9.29
C ILE A 217 -11.99 26.65 8.66
N LYS A 218 -11.87 26.66 7.32
CA LYS A 218 -10.82 27.40 6.60
C LYS A 218 -11.01 28.91 6.77
N ASP A 219 -12.24 29.42 6.69
CA ASP A 219 -12.55 30.85 6.85
C ASP A 219 -12.47 31.33 8.31
N THR A 220 -12.91 30.53 9.27
CA THR A 220 -12.69 30.86 10.69
C THR A 220 -11.21 30.81 11.07
N ARG A 221 -10.42 29.89 10.51
CA ARG A 221 -8.95 29.90 10.64
C ARG A 221 -8.34 31.15 10.02
N ARG A 222 -8.66 31.49 8.76
CA ARG A 222 -8.22 32.73 8.08
C ARG A 222 -8.56 33.97 8.89
N SER A 223 -9.76 34.04 9.48
CA SER A 223 -10.19 35.18 10.31
C SER A 223 -9.47 35.25 11.67
N LEU A 224 -9.03 34.12 12.23
CA LEU A 224 -8.20 34.10 13.44
C LEU A 224 -6.74 34.44 13.10
N GLU A 225 -6.22 33.94 11.98
CA GLU A 225 -4.89 34.21 11.46
C GLU A 225 -4.70 35.69 11.13
N THR A 226 -5.61 36.32 10.38
CA THR A 226 -5.56 37.77 10.12
C THR A 226 -5.62 38.57 11.41
N ARG A 227 -6.46 38.17 12.37
CA ARG A 227 -6.53 38.81 13.69
C ARG A 227 -5.25 38.62 14.53
N MET A 228 -4.56 37.49 14.40
CA MET A 228 -3.25 37.30 15.04
C MET A 228 -2.18 38.18 14.38
N VAL A 229 -2.14 38.24 13.04
CA VAL A 229 -1.26 39.14 12.31
C VAL A 229 -1.53 40.61 12.63
N GLU A 230 -2.80 41.03 12.79
CA GLU A 230 -3.16 42.38 13.27
C GLU A 230 -2.64 42.65 14.68
N VAL A 231 -2.76 41.69 15.61
CA VAL A 231 -2.28 41.83 17.00
C VAL A 231 -0.75 41.86 17.06
N ASP A 232 -0.06 41.01 16.29
CA ASP A 232 1.39 40.94 16.31
C ASP A 232 2.05 42.07 15.49
N SER A 233 1.41 42.53 14.41
CA SER A 233 1.79 43.78 13.74
C SER A 233 1.55 45.01 14.64
N GLY A 234 0.42 45.06 15.34
CA GLY A 234 0.14 46.11 16.34
C GLY A 234 1.17 46.12 17.47
N ARG A 235 1.53 44.94 18.00
CA ARG A 235 2.62 44.77 18.96
C ARG A 235 3.97 45.21 18.39
N GLN A 236 4.30 44.83 17.16
CA GLN A 236 5.54 45.22 16.50
C GLN A 236 5.62 46.76 16.38
N VAL A 237 4.58 47.41 15.89
CA VAL A 237 4.51 48.88 15.81
C VAL A 237 4.59 49.53 17.19
N GLU A 238 3.96 48.95 18.22
CA GLU A 238 4.12 49.41 19.60
C GLU A 238 5.56 49.24 20.12
N TYR A 239 6.25 48.14 19.82
CA TYR A 239 7.64 47.90 20.23
C TYR A 239 8.61 48.80 19.47
N GLU A 240 8.45 48.96 18.16
CA GLU A 240 9.21 49.89 17.34
C GLU A 240 9.01 51.33 17.80
N PHE A 241 7.77 51.75 18.10
CA PHE A 241 7.48 53.07 18.64
C PHE A 241 8.13 53.28 20.02
N LYS A 242 8.02 52.32 20.94
CA LYS A 242 8.66 52.40 22.27
C LYS A 242 10.19 52.42 22.18
N LEU A 243 10.77 51.67 21.24
CA LEU A 243 12.21 51.67 20.95
C LEU A 243 12.66 53.00 20.32
N GLN A 244 11.90 53.54 19.36
CA GLN A 244 12.16 54.85 18.77
C GLN A 244 12.05 55.97 19.81
N GLN A 245 11.03 55.94 20.68
CA GLN A 245 10.88 56.85 21.82
C GLN A 245 12.10 56.77 22.75
N ALA A 246 12.50 55.57 23.19
CA ALA A 246 13.67 55.40 24.05
C ALA A 246 14.98 55.85 23.37
N LEU A 247 15.12 55.64 22.06
CA LEU A 247 16.27 56.13 21.28
C LEU A 247 16.24 57.66 21.09
N MET A 248 15.07 58.27 20.96
CA MET A 248 14.91 59.74 20.96
C MET A 248 15.25 60.31 22.33
N ASP A 249 14.73 59.73 23.42
CA ASP A 249 15.00 60.17 24.78
C ASP A 249 16.50 60.03 25.13
N MET A 250 17.16 58.94 24.71
CA MET A 250 18.60 58.77 24.84
C MET A 250 19.40 59.79 24.03
N ARG A 251 18.99 60.11 22.79
CA ARG A 251 19.62 61.16 21.97
C ARG A 251 19.42 62.54 22.58
N GLN A 252 18.23 62.84 23.09
CA GLN A 252 17.91 64.08 23.79
C GLN A 252 18.77 64.24 25.05
N GLN A 253 18.92 63.18 25.86
CA GLN A 253 19.82 63.18 27.02
C GLN A 253 21.29 63.41 26.62
N GLN A 254 21.77 62.79 25.54
CA GLN A 254 23.12 63.03 25.02
C GLN A 254 23.29 64.45 24.49
N GLU A 255 22.31 64.99 23.77
CA GLU A 255 22.32 66.39 23.32
C GLU A 255 22.28 67.37 24.48
N ASP A 256 21.50 67.11 25.53
CA ASP A 256 21.38 67.99 26.70
C ASP A 256 22.63 67.90 27.59
N GLN A 257 23.28 66.73 27.69
CA GLN A 257 24.63 66.64 28.25
C GLN A 257 25.65 67.44 27.42
N LEU A 258 25.59 67.38 26.08
CA LEU A 258 26.46 68.16 25.20
C LEU A 258 26.16 69.67 25.25
N LYS A 259 24.91 70.08 25.52
CA LYS A 259 24.54 71.48 25.79
C LYS A 259 25.11 71.92 27.15
N LEU A 260 24.92 71.14 28.21
CA LEU A 260 25.50 71.42 29.53
C LEU A 260 27.03 71.50 29.48
N TYR A 261 27.73 70.55 28.85
CA TYR A 261 29.19 70.63 28.67
C TYR A 261 29.62 71.84 27.82
N ARG A 262 28.81 72.28 26.84
CA ARG A 262 29.06 73.52 26.10
C ARG A 262 28.89 74.74 26.99
N GLU A 263 27.78 74.83 27.73
CA GLU A 263 27.46 75.94 28.64
C GLU A 263 28.47 76.04 29.80
N GLU A 264 28.92 74.92 30.37
CA GLU A 264 30.02 74.86 31.32
C GLU A 264 31.32 75.37 30.70
N MET A 265 31.69 74.91 29.50
CA MET A 265 32.89 75.37 28.83
C MET A 265 32.82 76.87 28.49
N GLU A 266 31.71 77.35 27.93
CA GLU A 266 31.45 78.77 27.66
C GLU A 266 31.48 79.60 28.94
N SER A 267 30.88 79.12 30.04
CA SER A 267 30.95 79.75 31.36
C SER A 267 32.40 79.84 31.86
N THR A 268 33.22 78.79 31.75
CA THR A 268 34.64 78.90 32.11
C THR A 268 35.42 79.81 31.16
N TYR A 269 35.05 79.92 29.88
CA TYR A 269 35.67 80.88 28.96
C TYR A 269 35.31 82.32 29.32
N VAL A 270 34.04 82.61 29.65
CA VAL A 270 33.59 83.92 30.14
C VAL A 270 34.30 84.26 31.46
N ALA A 271 34.37 83.34 32.42
CA ALA A 271 35.09 83.55 33.67
C ALA A 271 36.60 83.78 33.46
N LYS A 272 37.23 83.10 32.49
CA LYS A 272 38.64 83.35 32.10
C LYS A 272 38.80 84.74 31.47
N LEU A 273 37.90 85.14 30.58
CA LEU A 273 37.89 86.48 29.97
C LEU A 273 37.67 87.59 31.01
N GLU A 274 36.78 87.38 31.98
CA GLU A 274 36.55 88.31 33.08
C GLU A 274 37.76 88.41 34.02
N ASN A 275 38.43 87.30 34.34
CA ASN A 275 39.69 87.35 35.10
C ASN A 275 40.81 88.07 34.33
N VAL A 276 40.91 87.90 33.00
CA VAL A 276 41.85 88.66 32.15
C VAL A 276 41.47 90.14 32.10
N ARG A 277 40.17 90.47 32.04
CA ARG A 277 39.68 91.85 32.12
C ARG A 277 40.03 92.49 33.47
N LEU A 278 39.68 91.85 34.59
CA LEU A 278 39.93 92.36 35.94
C LEU A 278 41.42 92.52 36.23
N SER A 279 42.27 91.58 35.80
CA SER A 279 43.72 91.73 35.92
C SER A 279 44.28 92.84 35.00
N SER A 280 43.69 93.07 33.81
CA SER A 280 44.00 94.23 32.97
C SER A 280 43.54 95.56 33.60
N GLU A 281 42.39 95.59 34.28
CA GLU A 281 41.90 96.77 35.00
C GLU A 281 42.77 97.07 36.22
N MET A 282 43.20 96.05 36.97
CA MET A 282 44.14 96.18 38.09
C MET A 282 45.54 96.62 37.63
N ASN A 283 46.02 96.13 36.49
CA ASN A 283 47.25 96.64 35.87
C ASN A 283 47.08 98.10 35.39
N SER A 284 45.91 98.48 34.89
CA SER A 284 45.60 99.85 34.49
C SER A 284 45.48 100.81 35.68
N SER A 285 44.91 100.38 36.80
CA SER A 285 44.82 101.19 38.02
C SER A 285 46.20 101.34 38.68
N ALA A 286 47.01 100.27 38.75
CA ALA A 286 48.41 100.34 39.17
C ALA A 286 49.24 101.28 38.27
N ALA A 287 49.06 101.22 36.96
CA ALA A 287 49.69 102.15 36.01
C ALA A 287 49.18 103.61 36.16
N SER A 288 47.97 103.82 36.68
CA SER A 288 47.46 105.15 37.03
C SER A 288 48.11 105.69 38.31
N MET A 289 48.17 104.88 39.37
CA MET A 289 48.84 105.26 40.63
C MET A 289 50.32 105.61 40.40
N ALA A 290 51.05 104.78 39.65
CA ALA A 290 52.45 105.05 39.31
C ALA A 290 52.64 106.34 38.48
N ARG A 291 51.65 106.76 37.68
CA ARG A 291 51.65 108.06 36.98
C ARG A 291 51.35 109.23 37.90
N GLU A 292 50.63 109.01 38.99
CA GLU A 292 50.30 110.03 39.99
C GLU A 292 51.47 110.27 40.95
N GLU A 293 52.10 109.20 41.45
CA GLU A 293 53.38 109.23 42.17
C GLU A 293 54.47 109.95 41.35
N LEU A 294 54.53 109.70 40.04
CA LEU A 294 55.47 110.38 39.14
C LEU A 294 55.21 111.89 39.07
N LYS A 295 53.94 112.33 38.99
CA LYS A 295 53.58 113.76 39.01
C LYS A 295 53.97 114.43 40.33
N GLU A 296 53.71 113.78 41.47
CA GLU A 296 54.19 114.29 42.76
C GLU A 296 55.71 114.42 42.77
N SER A 297 56.43 113.41 42.28
CA SER A 297 57.90 113.45 42.23
C SER A 297 58.44 114.60 41.38
N ALA A 298 57.77 114.92 40.27
CA ALA A 298 58.12 116.05 39.40
C ALA A 298 57.94 117.41 40.10
N LEU A 299 56.77 117.63 40.74
CA LEU A 299 56.49 118.85 41.51
C LEU A 299 57.48 119.01 42.69
N ARG A 300 57.83 117.90 43.34
CA ARG A 300 58.81 117.85 44.43
C ARG A 300 60.22 118.23 43.93
N VAL A 301 60.63 117.74 42.76
CA VAL A 301 61.90 118.13 42.11
C VAL A 301 61.90 119.61 41.71
N GLU A 302 60.82 120.12 41.12
CA GLU A 302 60.71 121.54 40.72
C GLU A 302 60.82 122.49 41.92
N SER A 303 60.21 122.13 43.06
CA SER A 303 60.32 122.91 44.30
C SER A 303 61.75 122.98 44.86
N LEU A 304 62.54 121.91 44.71
CA LEU A 304 63.95 121.86 45.13
C LEU A 304 64.88 122.57 44.14
N ALA A 305 64.58 122.52 42.84
CA ALA A 305 65.30 123.27 41.82
C ALA A 305 65.22 124.78 42.04
N ALA A 306 64.04 125.29 42.45
CA ALA A 306 63.86 126.70 42.80
C ALA A 306 64.72 127.13 44.01
N GLN A 307 64.88 126.27 45.02
CA GLN A 307 65.73 126.53 46.19
C GLN A 307 67.23 126.49 45.84
N MET A 308 67.65 125.60 44.94
CA MET A 308 69.03 125.58 44.44
C MET A 308 69.37 126.85 43.63
N ALA A 309 68.40 127.41 42.89
CA ALA A 309 68.61 128.61 42.08
C ALA A 309 68.85 129.88 42.91
N SER A 310 68.22 130.04 44.08
CA SER A 310 68.49 131.18 44.97
C SER A 310 69.88 131.11 45.59
N MET A 311 70.26 129.94 46.15
CA MET A 311 71.58 129.71 46.76
C MET A 311 72.74 129.91 45.76
N GLN A 312 72.54 129.56 44.49
CA GLN A 312 73.52 129.84 43.42
C GLN A 312 73.67 131.33 43.13
N LYS A 313 72.60 132.13 43.24
CA LYS A 313 72.65 133.58 43.02
C LYS A 313 73.49 134.29 44.09
N GLU A 314 73.34 133.88 45.34
CA GLU A 314 74.14 134.41 46.46
C GLU A 314 75.62 133.99 46.35
N SER A 315 75.90 132.74 45.98
CA SER A 315 77.28 132.26 45.78
C SER A 315 78.06 133.07 44.75
N ARG A 316 77.42 133.47 43.62
CA ARG A 316 78.07 134.30 42.59
C ARG A 316 78.48 135.68 43.11
N GLY A 317 77.61 136.34 43.89
CA GLY A 317 77.90 137.65 44.46
C GLY A 317 79.12 137.67 45.39
N TRP A 318 79.40 136.57 46.09
CA TRP A 318 80.63 136.43 46.87
C TRP A 318 81.87 136.15 46.01
N GLN A 319 81.72 135.43 44.90
CA GLN A 319 82.82 135.08 43.99
C GLN A 319 83.34 136.30 43.22
N ASP A 320 82.45 137.14 42.70
CA ASP A 320 82.83 138.38 42.01
C ASP A 320 83.66 139.31 42.93
N ARG A 321 83.29 139.37 44.21
CA ARG A 321 83.96 140.20 45.22
C ARG A 321 85.36 139.72 45.60
N ILE A 322 85.66 138.43 45.43
CA ILE A 322 87.00 137.86 45.62
C ILE A 322 87.88 138.20 44.42
N SER A 323 87.35 138.10 43.20
CA SER A 323 88.06 138.40 41.94
C SER A 323 88.64 139.83 41.89
N GLU A 324 87.89 140.83 42.36
CA GLU A 324 88.39 142.23 42.48
C GLU A 324 89.65 142.33 43.35
N LEU A 325 89.67 141.63 44.50
CA LEU A 325 90.76 141.68 45.47
C LEU A 325 92.00 140.90 45.01
N GLU A 326 91.81 139.77 44.34
CA GLU A 326 92.91 138.98 43.75
C GLU A 326 93.60 139.73 42.61
N SER A 327 92.84 140.45 41.78
CA SER A 327 93.35 141.31 40.71
C SER A 327 94.26 142.43 41.24
N ALA A 328 93.85 143.14 42.29
CA ALA A 328 94.67 144.17 42.92
C ALA A 328 96.00 143.60 43.44
N LEU A 329 95.94 142.46 44.14
CA LEU A 329 97.10 141.80 44.76
C LEU A 329 98.09 141.19 43.76
N ALA A 330 97.64 140.88 42.52
CA ALA A 330 98.53 140.43 41.45
C ALA A 330 99.42 141.58 40.92
N ASN A 331 98.87 142.78 40.76
CA ASN A 331 99.56 143.93 40.16
C ASN A 331 100.75 144.43 41.02
N GLU A 332 100.64 144.40 42.35
CA GLU A 332 101.75 144.72 43.27
C GLU A 332 102.90 143.69 43.21
N ARG A 333 102.58 142.43 42.92
CA ARG A 333 103.58 141.34 42.85
C ARG A 333 104.40 141.41 41.58
N ASP A 334 103.75 141.64 40.43
CA ASP A 334 104.46 141.69 39.14
C ASP A 334 105.29 142.96 38.95
N THR A 335 104.88 144.10 39.53
CA THR A 335 105.72 145.30 39.61
C THR A 335 106.98 145.06 40.46
N SER A 336 106.82 144.45 41.64
CA SER A 336 107.95 144.05 42.50
C SER A 336 108.91 143.06 41.83
N ARG A 337 108.37 142.09 41.08
CA ARG A 337 109.14 141.01 40.44
C ARG A 337 110.01 141.50 39.28
N ARG A 338 109.53 142.47 38.48
CA ARG A 338 110.34 143.06 37.37
C ARG A 338 111.59 143.74 37.90
N LEU A 339 111.45 144.55 38.95
CA LEU A 339 112.51 145.35 39.57
C LEU A 339 113.65 144.47 40.13
N LEU A 340 113.33 143.28 40.66
CA LEU A 340 114.33 142.26 41.03
C LEU A 340 115.08 141.70 39.81
N SER A 341 114.37 141.34 38.74
CA SER A 341 115.00 140.70 37.57
C SER A 341 116.01 141.58 36.84
N GLU A 342 115.83 142.91 36.88
CA GLU A 342 116.80 143.86 36.32
C GLU A 342 118.10 143.91 37.14
N LYS A 343 118.00 143.91 38.47
CA LYS A 343 119.18 143.87 39.37
C LYS A 343 119.93 142.54 39.29
N GLU A 344 119.22 141.42 39.14
CA GLU A 344 119.85 140.11 38.92
C GLU A 344 120.63 140.06 37.59
N ARG A 345 120.11 140.70 36.53
CA ARG A 345 120.78 140.77 35.23
C ARG A 345 122.09 141.57 35.29
N GLU A 346 122.10 142.69 36.01
CA GLU A 346 123.33 143.49 36.25
C GLU A 346 124.41 142.67 36.99
N ILE A 347 124.01 141.89 38.00
CA ILE A 347 124.93 141.03 38.76
C ILE A 347 125.51 139.91 37.86
N ALA A 348 124.73 139.34 36.95
CA ALA A 348 125.19 138.34 36.00
C ALA A 348 126.23 138.91 35.00
N ASP A 349 125.94 140.07 34.40
CA ASP A 349 126.83 140.75 33.44
C ASP A 349 128.19 141.14 34.06
N ILE A 350 128.23 141.43 35.37
CA ILE A 350 129.49 141.71 36.11
C ILE A 350 130.27 140.42 36.40
N ARG A 351 129.59 139.35 36.84
CA ARG A 351 130.23 138.05 37.13
C ARG A 351 130.86 137.43 35.88
N ALA A 352 130.18 137.49 34.74
CA ALA A 352 130.71 136.97 33.48
C ALA A 352 132.04 137.63 33.07
N LYS A 353 132.16 138.95 33.25
CA LYS A 353 133.41 139.70 32.97
C LYS A 353 134.54 139.31 33.91
N MET A 354 134.25 139.11 35.20
CA MET A 354 135.24 138.66 36.18
C MET A 354 135.71 137.22 35.91
N GLN A 355 134.84 136.37 35.38
CA GLN A 355 135.20 135.00 34.96
C GLN A 355 136.18 135.03 33.78
N LEU A 356 135.87 135.83 32.75
CA LEU A 356 136.70 135.99 31.55
C LEU A 356 138.15 136.41 31.89
N GLN A 357 138.32 137.33 32.84
CA GLN A 357 139.65 137.75 33.28
C GLN A 357 140.42 136.65 34.03
N LEU A 358 139.73 135.76 34.77
CA LEU A 358 140.39 134.60 35.39
C LEU A 358 140.89 133.59 34.34
N ASP A 359 140.10 133.37 33.29
CA ASP A 359 140.47 132.49 32.18
C ASP A 359 141.66 133.07 31.36
N GLU A 360 141.75 134.40 31.24
CA GLU A 360 142.91 135.11 30.67
C GLU A 360 144.17 134.96 31.55
N TYR A 361 144.05 135.04 32.89
CA TYR A 361 145.17 134.80 33.80
C TYR A 361 145.64 133.33 33.82
N GLU A 362 144.72 132.36 33.64
CA GLU A 362 145.08 130.95 33.56
C GLU A 362 145.86 130.63 32.26
N GLN A 363 145.42 131.18 31.12
CA GLN A 363 146.18 131.09 29.86
C GLN A 363 147.57 131.76 29.95
N LEU A 364 147.69 132.89 30.66
CA LEU A 364 148.97 133.56 30.85
C LEU A 364 149.93 132.76 31.75
N LEU A 365 149.40 131.98 32.69
CA LEU A 365 150.19 131.07 33.54
C LEU A 365 150.76 129.89 32.75
N ASP A 366 150.01 129.33 31.80
CA ASP A 366 150.48 128.27 30.90
C ASP A 366 151.58 128.78 29.95
N VAL A 367 151.42 129.99 29.38
CA VAL A 367 152.49 130.65 28.59
C VAL A 367 153.74 130.88 29.44
N LYS A 368 153.58 131.26 30.71
CA LYS A 368 154.69 131.43 31.65
C LYS A 368 155.40 130.11 31.95
N LEU A 369 154.67 128.99 32.07
CA LEU A 369 155.25 127.66 32.26
C LEU A 369 156.05 127.18 31.03
N ALA A 370 155.59 127.49 29.81
CA ALA A 370 156.35 127.20 28.59
C ALA A 370 157.68 127.97 28.54
N LEU A 371 157.66 129.28 28.78
CA LEU A 371 158.86 130.13 28.76
C LEU A 371 159.87 129.79 29.87
N ASP A 372 159.39 129.37 31.05
CA ASP A 372 160.23 128.83 32.13
C ASP A 372 161.01 127.59 31.67
N MET A 373 160.44 126.73 30.82
CA MET A 373 161.12 125.55 30.30
C MET A 373 162.18 125.89 29.23
N GLU A 374 161.89 126.84 28.34
CA GLU A 374 162.80 127.22 27.26
C GLU A 374 164.03 127.99 27.76
N ILE A 375 163.88 128.97 28.66
CA ILE A 375 165.00 129.82 29.07
C ILE A 375 165.83 129.26 30.24
N ASN A 376 165.35 128.20 30.91
CA ASN A 376 166.21 127.35 31.72
C ASN A 376 167.33 126.66 30.91
N ALA A 377 167.23 126.60 29.57
CA ALA A 377 168.32 126.14 28.70
C ALA A 377 169.43 127.19 28.50
N TYR A 378 169.08 128.49 28.37
CA TYR A 378 170.07 129.58 28.29
C TYR A 378 170.82 129.79 29.62
N ARG A 379 170.19 129.41 30.74
CA ARG A 379 170.67 129.49 32.14
C ARG A 379 171.93 128.65 32.47
N LYS A 380 172.71 128.26 31.46
CA LYS A 380 173.83 127.30 31.56
C LYS A 380 175.03 127.53 30.62
N LEU A 381 174.99 128.50 29.69
CA LEU A 381 176.05 128.63 28.67
C LEU A 381 176.66 130.02 28.53
N LEU A 382 175.85 131.08 28.65
CA LEU A 382 176.36 132.42 28.97
C LEU A 382 176.35 132.53 30.50
N GLU A 383 177.52 132.70 31.13
CA GLU A 383 178.07 134.04 31.44
C GLU A 383 177.11 134.77 32.41
N GLY A 384 177.37 134.82 33.72
CA GLY A 384 178.65 134.60 34.42
C GLY A 384 179.34 135.96 34.50
N GLU A 385 179.45 136.50 35.72
CA GLU A 385 179.16 137.92 35.99
C GLU A 385 177.63 138.23 35.80
N GLU A 386 176.98 139.15 36.53
CA GLU A 386 177.42 139.89 37.71
C GLU A 386 176.24 140.22 38.66
N GLU A 387 176.53 140.19 39.98
CA GLU A 387 176.09 141.12 41.04
C GLU A 387 174.61 141.62 41.27
N ARG A 388 174.42 142.18 42.48
CA ARG A 388 173.54 143.34 42.84
C ARG A 388 171.98 143.26 42.69
N LEU A 389 171.32 143.02 43.87
CA LEU A 389 170.14 143.76 44.45
C LEU A 389 168.63 143.25 44.36
N LYS A 390 168.21 142.28 45.22
CA LYS A 390 166.96 142.07 46.11
C LYS A 390 165.45 142.54 45.75
N LEU A 391 164.31 141.72 46.00
CA LEU A 391 162.82 141.96 46.51
C LEU A 391 161.36 141.42 45.77
N SER A 392 160.43 140.29 46.02
CA SER A 392 158.83 139.95 45.62
C SER A 392 157.92 138.46 45.62
N PRO A 393 156.46 138.23 45.60
CA PRO A 393 155.46 136.90 45.63
C PRO A 393 153.77 136.66 45.23
N SER A 394 152.95 135.44 45.00
CA SER A 394 151.31 135.05 45.05
C SER A 394 150.42 133.69 44.42
N PRO A 395 149.10 133.13 44.79
CA PRO A 395 148.16 131.86 44.26
C PRO A 395 146.47 131.45 44.46
N SER A 396 145.61 130.43 43.84
CA SER A 396 144.08 129.79 44.15
C SER A 396 143.12 128.59 43.32
N SER A 397 141.87 127.92 43.68
CA SER A 397 140.71 126.97 42.90
C SER A 397 139.45 126.04 43.63
N ARG A 398 138.33 125.10 43.30
CA ARG A 398 137.13 124.48 42.33
C ARG A 398 135.90 123.31 42.81
N VAL A 399 134.82 122.60 42.09
CA VAL A 399 133.38 121.81 42.52
C VAL A 399 132.47 120.52 41.76
N THR A 400 131.25 119.76 42.14
CA THR A 400 130.32 118.50 41.48
C THR A 400 128.76 117.82 41.89
N VAL A 401 127.90 116.77 41.26
CA VAL A 401 126.39 116.03 41.51
C VAL A 401 125.76 114.59 40.72
N SER A 402 124.56 113.70 40.59
CA SER A 402 123.03 113.10 40.93
C SER A 402 122.30 111.72 40.13
N ARG A 403 121.07 110.86 40.04
CA ARG A 403 119.66 110.11 40.57
C ARG A 403 118.63 109.08 39.56
N ALA A 404 117.47 108.16 39.52
CA ALA A 404 116.35 107.03 40.08
C ALA A 404 115.06 106.31 39.11
N SER A 405 113.93 105.32 39.07
CA SER A 405 113.02 103.97 39.53
C SER A 405 111.54 103.43 38.75
N SER A 406 110.46 102.38 38.70
CA SER A 406 109.72 100.87 38.93
C SER A 406 108.09 100.43 38.42
N SER A 407 107.06 99.34 38.31
CA SER A 407 106.47 97.76 38.32
C SER A 407 104.80 97.18 38.09
N ARG A 408 104.14 95.85 37.79
CA ARG A 408 102.55 95.20 37.73
C ARG A 408 101.89 93.60 37.29
N SER A 409 100.53 92.98 37.39
CA SER A 409 99.78 91.51 36.92
C SER A 409 98.12 90.88 37.00
N VAL A 410 97.46 89.61 36.53
CA VAL A 410 95.92 88.86 36.56
C VAL A 410 95.42 87.23 36.06
N ARG A 411 94.26 86.27 35.87
CA ARG A 411 92.64 85.75 35.90
C ARG A 411 91.93 84.10 35.76
N THR A 412 90.58 83.56 35.41
CA THR A 412 89.78 82.04 35.55
C THR A 412 88.31 81.33 34.81
N THR A 413 87.60 80.02 34.96
CA THR A 413 86.34 79.14 34.20
C THR A 413 85.22 77.85 34.70
N ARG A 414 84.23 76.98 33.96
CA ARG A 414 83.05 75.80 34.35
C ARG A 414 82.09 74.64 33.39
N GLY A 415 81.02 73.64 33.74
CA GLY A 415 80.11 72.44 32.94
C GLY A 415 78.67 71.45 33.31
N LYS A 416 77.97 70.31 32.62
CA LYS A 416 76.52 69.42 32.82
C LYS A 416 75.91 67.88 32.12
N ARG A 417 74.67 67.07 32.32
CA ARG A 417 74.02 65.59 31.74
C ARG A 417 72.38 64.88 31.78
N LYS A 418 71.82 63.57 31.32
CA LYS A 418 70.31 62.78 31.22
C LYS A 418 69.86 61.08 31.13
N ARG A 419 68.56 60.41 30.94
CA ARG A 419 67.89 58.86 30.98
C ARG A 419 66.49 58.21 30.17
N VAL A 420 65.95 56.84 30.11
CA VAL A 420 64.60 56.07 29.49
C VAL A 420 63.98 54.48 29.82
N ASP A 421 62.85 53.75 29.22
CA ASP A 421 61.81 52.52 29.59
C ASP A 421 61.12 51.38 28.47
N VAL A 422 60.12 50.29 28.32
CA VAL A 422 58.89 49.28 28.83
C VAL A 422 58.21 48.05 27.79
N GLU A 423 57.22 46.96 27.67
CA GLU A 423 56.27 45.69 28.21
C GLU A 423 55.48 44.56 27.11
N GLU A 424 54.50 43.45 26.98
CA GLU A 424 53.25 42.47 27.49
C GLU A 424 52.69 40.95 26.79
N SER A 425 51.40 40.21 26.83
CA SER A 425 50.81 38.64 26.62
C SER A 425 49.38 38.06 25.81
N GLU A 426 48.54 36.85 25.60
CA GLU A 426 48.11 35.25 25.80
C GLU A 426 46.88 34.32 24.92
N ALA A 427 46.30 32.97 25.11
CA ALA A 427 45.29 31.93 24.25
C ALA A 427 44.27 30.63 24.84
N SER A 428 43.41 29.48 24.44
CA SER A 428 42.75 28.36 23.37
C SER A 428 41.34 27.38 23.71
N SER A 429 40.56 26.18 23.28
CA SER A 429 40.30 24.77 22.44
C SER A 429 38.80 23.86 22.28
N SER A 430 38.50 22.50 21.78
CA SER A 430 37.13 21.65 21.28
C SER A 430 36.62 19.97 21.38
N VAL A 431 35.54 19.22 20.70
CA VAL A 431 34.88 17.68 20.80
C VAL A 431 33.68 16.84 19.82
N SER A 432 33.22 15.44 19.80
CA SER A 432 32.14 14.55 18.88
C SER A 432 31.33 13.01 19.15
N ILE A 433 30.48 12.18 18.27
CA ILE A 433 29.56 10.79 18.46
C ILE A 433 28.84 9.70 17.28
N ALA A 434 28.02 8.48 17.42
CA ALA A 434 27.36 7.37 16.37
C ALA A 434 26.17 6.08 16.59
N HIS A 435 25.62 5.12 15.62
CA HIS A 435 24.51 3.89 15.57
C HIS A 435 24.58 2.56 14.52
N SER A 436 23.63 1.51 14.34
CA SER A 436 23.63 0.34 13.28
C SER A 436 22.33 -0.52 12.81
N ALA A 437 22.25 -1.16 11.58
CA ALA A 437 21.11 -2.03 11.06
C ALA A 437 21.40 -3.04 9.85
N SER A 438 20.49 -4.01 9.53
CA SER A 438 20.58 -4.97 8.36
C SER A 438 19.26 -5.69 7.93
N ALA A 439 19.11 -6.11 6.66
CA ALA A 439 17.96 -6.90 6.17
C ALA A 439 18.29 -7.88 5.01
N THR A 440 17.49 -8.95 4.87
CA THR A 440 17.71 -10.09 3.95
C THR A 440 16.53 -10.34 2.99
N GLY A 441 15.34 -9.82 3.30
CA GLY A 441 14.12 -9.97 2.49
C GLY A 441 13.46 -8.65 2.09
N ASN A 442 12.23 -8.71 1.58
CA ASN A 442 11.47 -7.55 1.08
C ASN A 442 11.09 -6.52 2.16
N VAL A 443 11.31 -6.82 3.45
CA VAL A 443 10.95 -5.97 4.58
C VAL A 443 12.20 -5.68 5.42
N CYS A 444 12.43 -4.42 5.81
CA CYS A 444 13.63 -3.94 6.49
C CYS A 444 13.30 -2.99 7.66
N PHE A 445 14.24 -2.79 8.61
CA PHE A 445 14.11 -1.80 9.70
C PHE A 445 14.93 -0.52 9.45
N ASP A 446 14.33 0.67 9.49
CA ASP A 446 14.96 1.97 9.15
C ASP A 446 15.21 2.97 10.36
N GLU A 447 14.63 2.75 11.58
CA GLU A 447 14.79 3.51 12.85
C GLU A 447 14.42 2.62 14.07
N LEU A 448 14.74 3.05 15.30
CA LEU A 448 14.21 2.55 16.59
C LEU A 448 14.12 3.77 17.55
N ASP A 449 13.02 3.96 18.31
CA ASP A 449 12.98 5.03 19.32
C ASP A 449 13.93 4.71 20.48
N VAL A 450 14.85 5.63 20.79
CA VAL A 450 15.83 5.49 21.87
C VAL A 450 15.16 5.51 23.27
N ASP A 451 13.97 6.11 23.39
CA ASP A 451 13.10 6.02 24.58
C ASP A 451 12.20 4.77 24.59
N GLY A 452 12.22 3.95 23.54
CA GLY A 452 11.43 2.72 23.45
C GLY A 452 9.91 2.91 23.39
N LYS A 453 9.40 4.01 22.82
CA LYS A 453 7.95 4.18 22.53
C LYS A 453 7.55 3.48 21.23
N PHE A 454 8.45 3.45 20.25
CA PHE A 454 8.24 2.85 18.92
C PHE A 454 9.48 2.13 18.34
N VAL A 455 9.24 1.25 17.37
CA VAL A 455 10.15 0.49 16.49
C VAL A 455 9.50 0.51 15.10
N ARG A 456 10.26 0.13 14.06
CA ARG A 456 10.22 0.76 12.73
C ARG A 456 10.72 -0.19 11.55
N LEU A 457 9.77 -0.87 10.84
CA LEU A 457 9.77 -1.75 9.61
C LEU A 457 8.97 -1.29 8.33
N GLN A 458 9.55 -1.41 7.11
CA GLN A 458 9.00 -1.06 5.77
C GLN A 458 9.04 -2.22 4.78
N ASN A 459 8.07 -2.29 3.87
CA ASN A 459 8.21 -3.06 2.62
C ASN A 459 9.00 -2.25 1.58
N ALA A 460 10.23 -2.69 1.29
CA ALA A 460 11.15 -2.05 0.35
C ALA A 460 11.04 -2.60 -1.09
N SER A 461 10.05 -3.44 -1.36
CA SER A 461 9.80 -4.05 -2.68
C SER A 461 8.61 -3.41 -3.42
N GLU A 462 8.54 -3.67 -4.73
CA GLU A 462 7.45 -3.23 -5.62
C GLU A 462 6.18 -4.11 -5.53
N GLU A 463 6.16 -5.16 -4.69
CA GLU A 463 5.04 -6.09 -4.53
C GLU A 463 4.40 -6.02 -3.13
N ASP A 464 3.10 -6.29 -3.03
CA ASP A 464 2.34 -6.28 -1.76
C ASP A 464 2.69 -7.50 -0.87
N GLN A 465 3.38 -7.28 0.24
CA GLN A 465 3.81 -8.34 1.15
C GLN A 465 2.70 -8.70 2.16
N ALA A 466 2.16 -9.91 2.06
CA ALA A 466 1.29 -10.46 3.10
C ALA A 466 2.11 -10.78 4.36
N MET A 467 1.78 -10.17 5.50
CA MET A 467 2.49 -10.38 6.78
C MET A 467 1.92 -11.55 7.59
N VAL A 468 1.15 -12.43 6.96
CA VAL A 468 0.42 -13.52 7.63
C VAL A 468 1.40 -14.58 8.13
N GLY A 469 1.60 -14.64 9.45
CA GLY A 469 2.54 -15.56 10.11
C GLY A 469 3.93 -14.99 10.35
N TYR A 470 4.20 -13.73 9.98
CA TYR A 470 5.41 -13.04 10.41
C TYR A 470 5.35 -12.74 11.91
N GLU A 471 6.49 -12.86 12.57
CA GLU A 471 6.65 -12.59 14.00
C GLU A 471 7.89 -11.75 14.25
N MET A 472 7.79 -10.76 15.13
CA MET A 472 8.88 -9.81 15.38
C MET A 472 9.27 -9.80 16.86
N THR A 473 10.53 -10.12 17.14
CA THR A 473 11.05 -10.34 18.49
C THR A 473 12.12 -9.30 18.83
N ARG A 474 11.86 -8.50 19.87
CA ARG A 474 12.87 -7.68 20.56
C ARG A 474 13.54 -8.53 21.63
N VAL A 475 14.86 -8.39 21.74
CA VAL A 475 15.71 -8.96 22.78
C VAL A 475 16.50 -7.81 23.43
N ILE A 476 16.42 -7.71 24.76
CA ILE A 476 17.28 -6.85 25.59
C ILE A 476 17.81 -7.71 26.74
N GLY A 477 19.10 -8.01 26.72
CA GLY A 477 19.70 -9.02 27.60
C GLY A 477 18.96 -10.36 27.53
N ASP A 478 18.66 -10.95 28.69
CA ASP A 478 17.89 -12.20 28.79
C ASP A 478 16.37 -12.03 28.54
N THR A 479 15.88 -10.81 28.28
CA THR A 479 14.44 -10.55 28.10
C THR A 479 14.05 -10.46 26.63
N SER A 480 13.10 -11.29 26.20
CA SER A 480 12.55 -11.27 24.84
C SER A 480 11.04 -11.06 24.83
N ALA A 481 10.52 -10.31 23.85
CA ALA A 481 9.09 -10.10 23.63
C ALA A 481 8.75 -10.13 22.13
N THR A 482 7.69 -10.85 21.77
CA THR A 482 7.31 -11.11 20.37
C THR A 482 5.96 -10.49 20.00
N TYR A 483 5.93 -9.71 18.92
CA TYR A 483 4.74 -9.30 18.20
C TYR A 483 4.37 -10.33 17.12
N LYS A 484 3.07 -10.47 16.79
CA LYS A 484 2.60 -11.26 15.65
C LYS A 484 1.55 -10.45 14.89
N PHE A 485 1.69 -10.37 13.57
CA PHE A 485 0.75 -9.65 12.71
C PHE A 485 -0.63 -10.32 12.69
N THR A 486 -1.68 -9.54 12.40
CA THR A 486 -3.02 -10.12 12.24
C THR A 486 -3.13 -10.91 10.92
N PRO A 487 -3.85 -12.04 10.86
CA PRO A 487 -3.94 -12.89 9.64
C PRO A 487 -4.66 -12.29 8.42
N LYS A 488 -4.87 -10.98 8.39
CA LYS A 488 -5.40 -10.21 7.24
C LYS A 488 -4.56 -8.98 6.91
N TYR A 489 -3.42 -8.78 7.59
CA TYR A 489 -2.56 -7.63 7.35
C TYR A 489 -1.65 -7.87 6.13
N VAL A 490 -1.63 -6.90 5.22
CA VAL A 490 -0.79 -6.86 4.03
C VAL A 490 -0.10 -5.50 4.04
N LEU A 491 1.23 -5.52 4.00
CA LEU A 491 2.06 -4.32 3.93
C LEU A 491 2.33 -4.05 2.44
N LYS A 492 1.68 -3.03 1.89
CA LYS A 492 1.74 -2.76 0.45
C LYS A 492 3.16 -2.42 -0.03
N ALA A 493 3.39 -2.50 -1.34
CA ALA A 493 4.61 -2.01 -1.96
C ALA A 493 4.98 -0.59 -1.47
N GLY A 494 6.21 -0.39 -1.02
CA GLY A 494 6.70 0.88 -0.45
C GLY A 494 6.05 1.31 0.88
N GLN A 495 5.14 0.52 1.48
CA GLN A 495 4.33 0.97 2.61
C GLN A 495 5.07 0.88 3.95
N LYS A 496 4.69 1.83 4.81
CA LYS A 496 5.16 2.10 6.17
C LYS A 496 3.92 2.17 7.12
N VAL A 497 4.10 2.26 8.43
CA VAL A 497 3.05 2.12 9.49
C VAL A 497 3.52 2.82 10.82
N THR A 498 2.95 2.64 12.02
CA THR A 498 3.44 3.02 13.39
C THR A 498 2.60 2.33 14.51
N ILE A 499 3.10 1.51 15.44
CA ILE A 499 4.38 1.58 16.13
C ILE A 499 4.16 2.41 17.38
N TRP A 500 3.28 1.93 18.27
CA TRP A 500 3.04 2.56 19.56
C TRP A 500 2.94 1.55 20.70
N ALA A 501 3.84 1.66 21.68
CA ALA A 501 3.69 1.06 22.99
C ALA A 501 2.41 1.56 23.70
N SER A 502 1.84 0.81 24.65
CA SER A 502 0.56 1.20 25.28
C SER A 502 0.63 2.52 26.04
N ASN A 503 1.84 2.95 26.44
CA ASN A 503 2.07 4.22 27.13
C ASN A 503 2.23 5.42 26.17
N ALA A 504 2.42 5.19 24.86
CA ALA A 504 2.70 6.25 23.90
C ALA A 504 1.48 7.13 23.56
N GLY A 505 0.28 6.71 23.96
CA GLY A 505 -0.96 7.51 23.90
C GLY A 505 -1.67 7.55 22.56
N VAL A 506 -1.13 6.90 21.52
CA VAL A 506 -1.72 6.90 20.16
C VAL A 506 -2.82 5.84 20.01
N SER A 507 -3.85 6.18 19.24
CA SER A 507 -4.96 5.27 18.89
C SER A 507 -4.69 4.52 17.59
N SER A 508 -4.86 3.20 17.58
CA SER A 508 -4.65 2.36 16.39
C SER A 508 -5.57 2.78 15.22
N ASN A 509 -4.95 2.97 14.05
CA ASN A 509 -5.55 3.33 12.78
C ASN A 509 -4.96 2.46 11.63
N PRO A 510 -5.30 1.16 11.53
CA PRO A 510 -4.75 0.30 10.48
C PRO A 510 -5.16 0.77 9.07
N PRO A 511 -4.28 0.68 8.05
CA PRO A 511 -3.04 -0.09 8.05
C PRO A 511 -1.81 0.70 8.49
N THR A 512 -1.92 2.01 8.73
CA THR A 512 -0.78 2.87 9.08
C THR A 512 -0.49 2.95 10.58
N ASP A 513 -1.41 2.57 11.47
CA ASP A 513 -1.08 2.54 12.90
C ASP A 513 -1.65 1.35 13.67
N LEU A 514 -0.80 0.53 14.30
CA LEU A 514 -1.20 -0.51 15.23
C LEU A 514 -0.52 -0.31 16.62
N VAL A 515 -1.09 -0.92 17.68
CA VAL A 515 -0.77 -0.51 19.08
C VAL A 515 -0.52 -1.71 19.99
N TRP A 516 0.67 -1.74 20.59
CA TRP A 516 1.16 -2.43 21.80
C TRP A 516 0.39 -2.12 23.05
N LYS A 517 -0.90 -2.43 23.06
CA LYS A 517 -1.74 -2.64 24.25
C LYS A 517 -1.24 -3.77 25.20
N SER A 518 0.03 -4.19 25.11
CA SER A 518 0.56 -5.47 25.61
C SER A 518 1.73 -5.27 26.58
N GLN A 519 2.87 -4.80 26.06
CA GLN A 519 3.95 -4.29 26.89
C GLN A 519 3.81 -2.77 26.95
N SER A 520 4.25 -2.18 28.05
CA SER A 520 4.20 -0.72 28.23
C SER A 520 5.29 0.03 27.49
N SER A 521 6.28 -0.63 26.87
CA SER A 521 7.39 -0.03 26.12
C SER A 521 8.17 -1.10 25.35
N TRP A 522 8.80 -0.73 24.23
CA TRP A 522 9.85 -1.51 23.56
C TRP A 522 11.12 -1.70 24.40
N GLY A 523 11.27 -0.93 25.48
CA GLY A 523 12.37 -1.00 26.41
C GLY A 523 13.56 -0.15 25.97
N THR A 524 14.20 0.49 26.94
CA THR A 524 15.46 1.20 26.76
C THR A 524 16.60 0.37 27.37
N GLY A 525 17.79 0.46 26.81
CA GLY A 525 18.94 -0.33 27.24
C GLY A 525 20.20 -0.05 26.41
N GLU A 526 21.36 -0.48 26.91
CA GLU A 526 22.66 -0.23 26.27
C GLU A 526 22.87 -1.08 25.00
N ASP A 527 22.31 -2.30 24.99
CA ASP A 527 22.25 -3.21 23.83
C ASP A 527 20.79 -3.62 23.57
N VAL A 528 20.21 -3.15 22.47
CA VAL A 528 18.87 -3.55 21.99
C VAL A 528 19.02 -4.26 20.65
N LYS A 529 18.50 -5.49 20.50
CA LYS A 529 18.33 -6.19 19.20
C LYS A 529 16.84 -6.34 18.90
N VAL A 530 16.41 -6.01 17.69
CA VAL A 530 15.08 -6.37 17.17
C VAL A 530 15.25 -7.20 15.90
N VAL A 531 14.41 -8.24 15.77
CA VAL A 531 14.48 -9.25 14.72
C VAL A 531 13.09 -9.47 14.15
N LEU A 532 12.94 -9.43 12.83
CA LEU A 532 11.76 -9.91 12.12
C LEU A 532 12.01 -11.33 11.60
N THR A 533 11.06 -12.23 11.86
CA THR A 533 11.06 -13.62 11.38
C THR A 533 9.88 -13.90 10.46
N ASP A 534 10.12 -14.72 9.44
CA ASP A 534 9.10 -15.13 8.47
C ASP A 534 8.21 -16.28 9.00
N PRO A 535 7.15 -16.69 8.28
CA PRO A 535 6.28 -17.80 8.66
C PRO A 535 6.95 -19.20 8.68
N GLN A 536 8.21 -19.32 8.23
CA GLN A 536 9.00 -20.56 8.28
C GLN A 536 10.00 -20.55 9.45
N GLY A 537 10.31 -19.38 10.01
CA GLY A 537 11.17 -19.17 11.17
C GLY A 537 12.54 -18.55 10.85
N GLU A 538 12.76 -18.05 9.64
CA GLU A 538 14.03 -17.47 9.20
C GLU A 538 14.14 -15.97 9.57
N GLU A 539 15.31 -15.49 10.00
CA GLU A 539 15.55 -14.05 10.31
C GLU A 539 15.61 -13.23 8.99
N VAL A 540 14.55 -12.48 8.67
CA VAL A 540 14.47 -11.68 7.43
C VAL A 540 14.95 -10.23 7.59
N ALA A 541 14.94 -9.68 8.81
CA ALA A 541 15.53 -8.37 9.12
C ALA A 541 16.01 -8.30 10.57
N VAL A 542 17.04 -7.48 10.83
CA VAL A 542 17.69 -7.32 12.14
C VAL A 542 18.20 -5.89 12.34
N ARG A 543 17.94 -5.27 13.50
CA ARG A 543 18.49 -3.95 13.87
C ARG A 543 19.04 -3.92 15.29
N SER A 544 20.11 -3.13 15.53
CA SER A 544 20.78 -3.08 16.84
C SER A 544 21.45 -1.75 17.20
N THR A 545 21.40 -1.36 18.47
CA THR A 545 21.97 -0.12 19.01
C THR A 545 23.07 -0.42 20.04
N VAL A 546 24.20 0.29 19.98
CA VAL A 546 25.35 0.11 20.89
C VAL A 546 26.03 1.45 21.16
N PHE A 547 26.26 1.81 22.42
CA PHE A 547 26.93 3.05 22.81
C PHE A 547 28.46 2.94 22.78
N LYS A 548 29.15 4.03 22.44
CA LYS A 548 30.62 4.16 22.51
C LYS A 548 31.03 5.52 23.09
N THR A 549 32.05 5.51 23.93
CA THR A 549 32.76 6.71 24.39
C THR A 549 34.22 6.65 23.97
N ALA A 550 34.77 7.80 23.54
CA ALA A 550 36.18 7.97 23.24
C ALA A 550 36.61 9.39 23.66
N SER A 551 37.87 9.53 24.09
CA SER A 551 38.47 10.81 24.47
C SER A 551 38.96 11.60 23.24
N ALA A 552 39.19 12.89 23.44
CA ALA A 552 39.71 13.80 22.41
C ALA A 552 41.11 13.40 21.90
N GLU A 553 41.39 13.74 20.63
CA GLU A 553 42.38 14.77 20.24
C GLU A 553 42.22 15.10 18.74
N GLU A 554 42.40 16.39 18.39
CA GLU A 554 42.77 17.02 17.07
C GLU A 554 41.94 16.64 15.81
N GLU A 555 41.24 17.55 15.06
CA GLU A 555 41.52 18.87 14.43
C GLU A 555 41.83 18.78 12.91
N GLU A 556 41.72 19.92 12.18
CA GLU A 556 41.73 20.11 10.70
C GLU A 556 40.46 19.55 10.00
N GLU A 557 39.51 20.32 9.42
CA GLU A 557 39.50 21.47 8.46
C GLU A 557 39.91 21.12 7.01
N GLU A 558 38.93 21.14 6.07
CA GLU A 558 38.99 21.83 4.76
C GLU A 558 37.63 21.73 3.99
N ASP A 559 36.91 22.86 3.95
CA ASP A 559 36.12 23.53 2.90
C ASP A 559 35.39 22.81 1.71
N GLU A 560 34.27 23.46 1.32
CA GLU A 560 33.70 23.68 -0.06
C GLU A 560 33.36 22.44 -0.98
N ASP A 561 32.22 22.33 -1.70
CA ASP A 561 31.13 23.29 -1.97
C ASP A 561 29.85 22.66 -2.63
N TYR A 562 28.74 23.42 -2.63
CA TYR A 562 27.54 23.44 -3.50
C TYR A 562 26.51 22.28 -3.72
N ASP A 563 25.23 22.73 -3.76
CA ASP A 563 24.04 22.32 -4.54
C ASP A 563 23.13 21.10 -4.19
N ASP A 564 22.16 21.38 -3.31
CA ASP A 564 20.72 21.58 -3.60
C ASP A 564 19.61 20.48 -3.47
N GLU A 565 18.42 20.99 -3.09
CA GLU A 565 17.03 20.46 -3.09
C GLU A 565 16.65 19.04 -2.54
N ASP A 566 16.23 19.04 -1.26
CA ASP A 566 14.91 18.59 -0.74
C ASP A 566 14.50 17.09 -0.67
N GLY A 567 13.61 16.73 0.30
CA GLY A 567 12.83 15.47 0.26
C GLY A 567 12.92 14.43 1.40
N VAL A 568 12.72 14.84 2.67
CA VAL A 568 12.55 14.00 3.90
C VAL A 568 11.69 12.72 3.65
N GLU A 569 12.25 11.50 3.73
CA GLU A 569 12.45 10.61 4.90
C GLU A 569 11.20 9.85 5.45
N VAL A 570 11.36 8.54 5.77
CA VAL A 570 11.04 7.84 7.07
C VAL A 570 9.61 8.03 7.71
N MET A 571 8.77 7.07 8.18
CA MET A 571 8.77 5.61 8.57
C MET A 571 7.39 5.18 9.22
N GLU A 572 6.81 3.96 9.33
CA GLU A 572 7.08 2.57 9.90
C GLU A 572 6.75 2.42 11.43
N GLU A 573 6.21 1.35 12.10
CA GLU A 573 5.80 -0.09 11.85
C GLU A 573 4.51 -0.59 12.62
N ASP A 574 4.15 -1.90 12.71
CA ASP A 574 3.05 -2.75 13.33
C ASP A 574 2.28 -2.53 14.74
N LEU A 575 1.94 -3.64 15.50
CA LEU A 575 1.58 -3.85 16.98
C LEU A 575 0.17 -4.39 17.53
N PHE A 576 0.08 -5.11 18.71
CA PHE A 576 -1.18 -5.72 19.35
C PHE A 576 -1.40 -5.93 20.93
N HIS A 577 -1.48 -7.17 21.51
CA HIS A 577 -1.99 -7.63 22.86
C HIS A 577 -1.10 -8.78 23.47
N GLN A 578 -1.28 -9.58 24.57
CA GLN A 578 -1.73 -9.60 26.01
C GLN A 578 -3.10 -9.11 26.55
N GLN A 579 -3.62 -9.58 27.72
CA GLN A 579 -3.28 -10.72 28.65
C GLN A 579 -4.61 -11.45 29.02
N GLY A 580 -4.77 -12.77 28.97
CA GLY A 580 -4.34 -13.76 29.98
C GLY A 580 -5.55 -14.42 30.67
N ASP A 581 -6.08 -15.53 30.14
CA ASP A 581 -7.34 -16.19 30.60
C ASP A 581 -7.17 -17.73 30.71
N PRO A 582 -7.54 -18.40 31.82
CA PRO A 582 -7.32 -19.84 32.02
C PRO A 582 -8.49 -20.75 31.60
N HIS A 583 -8.13 -21.89 31.02
CA HIS A 583 -8.98 -22.89 30.33
C HIS A 583 -10.20 -23.49 31.08
N PRO A 584 -11.15 -24.13 30.35
CA PRO A 584 -12.55 -24.26 30.78
C PRO A 584 -12.99 -25.64 31.29
N ALA A 585 -14.18 -25.71 31.91
CA ALA A 585 -14.87 -26.96 32.21
C ALA A 585 -16.39 -26.94 31.97
N LYS A 586 -16.82 -27.84 31.08
CA LYS A 586 -18.18 -28.28 30.75
C LYS A 586 -19.22 -28.21 31.89
N ARG A 587 -20.41 -27.69 31.57
CA ARG A 587 -21.71 -28.39 31.75
C ARG A 587 -22.81 -27.64 31.01
N GLY A 588 -23.68 -28.38 30.32
CA GLY A 588 -24.99 -27.90 29.90
C GLY A 588 -26.08 -28.66 30.62
N CYS A 589 -27.26 -28.06 30.74
CA CYS A 589 -28.52 -28.79 30.81
C CYS A 589 -29.63 -27.91 30.24
N SER A 590 -30.53 -28.50 29.45
CA SER A 590 -31.78 -27.85 29.05
C SER A 590 -32.76 -27.85 30.21
N ILE A 591 -33.65 -26.86 30.27
CA ILE A 591 -34.97 -26.97 30.92
C ILE A 591 -36.02 -26.37 29.99
N MET A 592 -36.59 -27.25 29.15
CA MET A 592 -38.03 -27.40 28.92
C MET A 592 -38.32 -28.90 28.86
#